data_AF-A0A6C0QXW6-F1
#
_entry.id   AF-A0A6C0QXW6-F1
#
_cell.length_a   1.000
_cell.length_b   1.000
_cell.length_c   1.000
_cell.angle_alpha   90.00
_cell.angle_beta   90.00
_cell.angle_gamma   90.00
#
_symmetry.space_group_name_H-M   'P 1'
#
loop_
_entity.id
_entity.type
_entity.pdbx_description
1 polymer ?
#
loop_
_entity_poly.entity_id
_entity_poly.type
_entity_poly.pdbx_seq_one_letter_code
_entity_poly.pdbx_strand_id
1 'polypeptide(L)'
;MLNAMLWVIRSGAPWRDLPEYYGPWQSVYTRFRRWEKAGVFDRMLDVLSADPDDESVMLDASIIRVHQHGAGAKGGSNSKASAGREEA
;
A
#
# COMPACT_ATOMS: atom_id res chain seq x y z
N MET A 1 11.92 -13.06 17.50
CA MET A 1 12.58 -12.01 16.69
C MET A 1 11.84 -11.75 15.38
N LEU A 2 11.87 -12.65 14.39
CA LEU A 2 11.15 -12.44 13.11
C LEU A 2 9.63 -12.28 13.30
N ASN A 3 9.01 -13.14 14.12
CA ASN A 3 7.58 -13.03 14.46
C ASN A 3 7.21 -11.67 15.06
N ALA A 4 8.11 -11.04 15.83
CA ALA A 4 7.89 -9.72 16.40
C ALA A 4 7.87 -8.63 15.31
N MET A 5 8.77 -8.72 14.33
CA MET A 5 8.77 -7.81 13.17
C MET A 5 7.51 -8.01 12.33
N LEU A 6 7.14 -9.27 12.05
CA LEU A 6 5.94 -9.59 11.28
C LEU A 6 4.67 -9.09 11.97
N TRP A 7 4.59 -9.20 13.30
CA TRP A 7 3.48 -8.65 14.06
C TRP A 7 3.35 -7.14 13.85
N VAL A 8 4.45 -6.39 13.96
CA VAL A 8 4.46 -4.93 13.75
C VAL A 8 4.09 -4.55 12.31
N ILE A 9 4.67 -5.24 11.32
CA ILE A 9 4.39 -4.99 9.89
C ILE A 9 2.93 -5.30 9.56
N ARG A 10 2.38 -6.38 10.11
CA ARG A 10 1.00 -6.81 9.89
C ARG A 10 0.00 -5.88 10.57
N SER A 11 0.28 -5.47 11.80
CA SER A 11 -0.64 -4.65 12.61
C SER A 11 -0.55 -3.16 12.30
N GLY A 12 0.60 -2.69 11.81
CA GLY A 12 0.90 -1.26 11.67
C GLY A 12 1.07 -0.53 13.00
N ALA A 13 1.10 -1.26 14.14
CA ALA A 13 1.23 -0.67 15.45
C ALA A 13 2.61 0.00 15.64
N PRO A 14 2.71 1.06 16.45
CA PRO A 14 4.00 1.62 16.83
C PRO A 14 4.92 0.57 17.46
N TRP A 15 6.23 0.64 17.19
CA TRP A 15 7.21 -0.30 17.77
C TRP A 15 7.17 -0.38 19.30
N ARG A 16 6.83 0.73 19.97
CA ARG A 16 6.72 0.79 21.44
C ARG A 16 5.57 -0.04 22.00
N ASP A 17 4.59 -0.36 21.17
CA ASP A 17 3.40 -1.13 21.54
C ASP A 17 3.59 -2.62 21.27
N LEU A 18 4.81 -3.06 20.95
CA LEU A 18 5.14 -4.46 20.75
C LEU A 18 4.81 -5.24 22.05
N PRO A 19 4.00 -6.31 21.96
CA PRO A 19 3.68 -7.12 23.12
C PRO A 19 4.93 -7.68 23.82
N GLU A 20 4.92 -7.65 25.15
CA GLU A 20 6.09 -8.01 25.98
C GLU A 20 6.59 -9.44 25.74
N TYR A 21 5.70 -10.37 25.38
CA TYR A 21 6.06 -11.76 25.05
C TYR A 21 6.97 -11.89 23.81
N TYR A 22 7.07 -10.85 22.97
CA TYR A 22 8.03 -10.80 21.86
C TYR A 22 9.43 -10.30 22.28
N GLY A 23 9.58 -9.81 23.51
CA GLY A 23 10.79 -9.25 24.06
C GLY A 23 10.95 -7.74 23.82
N PRO A 24 12.13 -7.16 24.16
CA PRO A 24 12.34 -5.71 24.11
C PRO A 24 12.24 -5.15 22.69
N TRP A 25 11.34 -4.18 22.50
CA TRP A 25 11.08 -3.59 21.18
C TRP A 25 12.33 -2.95 20.55
N GLN A 26 13.24 -2.40 21.36
CA GLN A 26 14.48 -1.78 20.87
C GLN A 26 15.37 -2.79 20.13
N SER A 27 15.45 -4.01 20.65
CA SER A 27 16.22 -5.10 20.07
C SER A 27 15.63 -5.55 18.73
N VAL A 28 14.30 -5.66 18.68
CA VAL A 28 13.57 -6.01 17.46
C VAL A 28 13.74 -4.92 16.40
N TYR A 29 13.52 -3.66 16.76
CA TYR A 29 13.68 -2.51 15.86
C TYR A 29 15.12 -2.39 15.35
N THR A 30 16.12 -2.54 16.23
CA THR A 30 17.54 -2.48 15.84
C THR A 30 17.87 -3.57 14.82
N ARG A 31 17.36 -4.79 15.02
CA ARG A 31 17.54 -5.88 14.06
C ARG A 31 16.82 -5.59 12.75
N PHE A 32 15.57 -5.14 12.81
CA PHE A 32 14.77 -4.77 11.64
C PHE A 32 15.52 -3.75 10.78
N ARG A 33 15.98 -2.64 11.37
CA ARG A 33 16.73 -1.59 10.66
C ARG A 33 18.05 -2.10 10.06
N ARG A 34 18.73 -3.04 10.72
CA ARG A 34 19.94 -3.67 10.16
C ARG A 34 19.62 -4.53 8.95
N TRP A 35 18.51 -5.27 8.98
CA TRP A 35 18.08 -6.13 7.88
C TRP A 35 17.59 -5.33 6.68
N GLU A 36 16.81 -4.28 6.91
CA GLU A 36 16.41 -3.31 5.89
C GLU A 36 17.65 -2.72 5.21
N LYS A 37 18.60 -2.16 5.97
CA LYS A 37 19.83 -1.60 5.40
C LYS A 37 20.70 -2.61 4.65
N ALA A 38 20.61 -3.88 5.02
CA ALA A 38 21.36 -4.96 4.39
C ALA A 38 20.59 -5.64 3.25
N GLY A 39 19.43 -5.10 2.83
CA GLY A 39 18.60 -5.69 1.76
C GLY A 39 18.20 -7.13 2.04
N VAL A 40 18.01 -7.49 3.31
CA VAL A 40 17.62 -8.86 3.69
C VAL A 40 16.20 -9.14 3.27
N PHE A 41 15.29 -8.16 3.44
CA PHE A 41 13.90 -8.31 3.03
C PHE A 41 13.76 -8.45 1.51
N ASP A 42 14.50 -7.67 0.74
CA ASP A 42 14.50 -7.75 -0.73
C ASP A 42 14.95 -9.15 -1.18
N ARG A 43 16.06 -9.65 -0.66
CA ARG A 43 16.55 -11.00 -0.98
C ARG A 43 15.59 -12.10 -0.55
N MET A 44 14.91 -11.94 0.58
CA MET A 44 13.87 -12.90 0.98
C MET A 44 12.71 -12.89 -0.01
N LEU A 45 12.26 -11.71 -0.44
CA LEU A 45 11.19 -11.57 -1.42
C LEU A 45 11.59 -12.16 -2.78
N ASP A 46 12.82 -11.92 -3.23
CA ASP A 46 13.34 -12.47 -4.50
C ASP A 46 13.31 -14.01 -4.49
N VAL A 47 13.73 -14.63 -3.38
CA VAL A 47 13.73 -16.09 -3.25
C VAL A 47 12.31 -16.64 -3.16
N LEU A 48 11.42 -15.98 -2.42
CA LEU A 48 10.04 -16.43 -2.25
C LEU A 48 9.18 -16.22 -3.50
N SER A 49 9.52 -15.24 -4.34
CA SER A 49 8.80 -14.97 -5.59
C SER A 49 9.33 -15.74 -6.80
N ALA A 50 10.37 -16.56 -6.63
CA ALA A 50 11.04 -17.28 -7.73
C ALA A 50 10.18 -18.38 -8.37
N ASP A 51 9.27 -19.00 -7.62
CA ASP A 51 8.36 -20.04 -8.11
C ASP A 51 6.97 -19.88 -7.45
N PRO A 52 6.14 -18.96 -7.97
CA PRO A 52 4.81 -18.72 -7.41
C PRO A 52 3.86 -19.87 -7.77
N ASP A 53 3.21 -20.46 -6.77
CA ASP A 53 2.22 -21.53 -6.91
C ASP A 53 0.77 -21.02 -7.05
N ASP A 54 0.60 -19.71 -7.27
CA ASP A 54 -0.67 -18.97 -7.33
C ASP A 54 -1.60 -19.13 -6.10
N GLU A 55 -1.20 -19.85 -5.05
CA GLU A 55 -1.99 -20.00 -3.82
C GLU A 55 -2.00 -18.70 -3.00
N SER A 56 -0.96 -17.88 -3.14
CA SER A 56 -0.77 -16.63 -2.41
C SER A 56 -0.47 -15.45 -3.33
N VAL A 57 -1.51 -14.70 -3.71
CA VAL A 57 -1.39 -13.48 -4.51
C VAL A 57 -1.47 -12.24 -3.60
N MET A 58 -0.39 -11.45 -3.55
CA MET A 58 -0.37 -10.16 -2.84
C MET A 58 -0.71 -9.03 -3.81
N LEU A 59 -1.90 -8.43 -3.67
CA LEU A 59 -2.31 -7.25 -4.43
C LEU A 59 -1.89 -5.97 -3.69
N ASP A 60 -1.05 -5.16 -4.33
CA ASP A 60 -0.78 -3.78 -3.94
C ASP A 60 -1.81 -2.85 -4.62
N ALA A 61 -2.39 -1.93 -3.85
CA ALA A 61 -3.29 -0.90 -4.37
C ALA A 61 -2.83 0.47 -3.88
N SER A 62 -2.47 1.36 -4.81
CA SER A 62 -2.17 2.76 -4.50
C SER A 62 -3.45 3.61 -4.60
N ILE A 63 -3.89 4.21 -3.48
CA ILE A 63 -4.98 5.19 -3.47
C ILE A 63 -4.39 6.60 -3.46
N ILE A 64 -4.55 7.34 -4.56
CA ILE A 64 -4.20 8.76 -4.64
C ILE A 64 -5.45 9.59 -4.34
N ARG A 65 -5.43 10.34 -3.24
CA ARG A 65 -6.47 11.34 -2.94
C ARG A 65 -6.23 12.59 -3.77
N VAL A 66 -7.16 12.91 -4.66
CA VAL A 66 -7.16 14.17 -5.40
C VAL A 66 -7.63 15.30 -4.50
N HIS A 67 -7.06 16.50 -4.68
CA HIS A 67 -7.51 17.70 -3.99
C HIS A 67 -9.00 17.95 -4.28
N GLN A 68 -9.77 18.47 -3.32
CA GLN A 68 -11.22 18.66 -3.49
C GLN A 68 -11.60 19.52 -4.72
N HIS A 69 -10.72 20.43 -5.15
CA HIS A 69 -10.92 21.25 -6.35
C HIS A 69 -10.43 20.59 -7.65
N GLY A 70 -9.88 19.37 -7.59
CA GLY A 70 -9.50 18.55 -8.74
C GLY A 70 -10.60 17.58 -9.18
N ALA A 71 -11.69 17.45 -8.42
CA ALA A 71 -12.89 16.78 -8.89
C ALA A 71 -13.51 17.63 -10.01
N GLY A 72 -13.41 17.16 -11.26
CA GLY A 72 -14.02 17.82 -12.41
C GLY A 72 -15.52 18.09 -12.16
N ALA A 73 -16.03 19.16 -12.78
CA ALA A 73 -17.45 19.51 -12.69
C ALA A 73 -18.32 18.31 -13.09
N LYS A 74 -19.45 18.12 -12.39
CA LYS A 74 -20.46 17.11 -12.73
C LYS A 74 -21.02 17.42 -14.13
N GLY A 75 -20.42 16.83 -15.16
CA GLY A 75 -20.88 16.89 -16.54
C GLY A 75 -22.20 16.14 -16.68
N GLY A 76 -23.31 16.79 -16.31
CA GLY A 76 -24.64 16.34 -16.69
C GLY A 76 -24.79 16.42 -18.21
N SER A 77 -25.60 15.52 -18.78
CA SER A 77 -25.88 15.46 -20.21
C SER A 77 -26.37 16.82 -20.72
N ASN A 78 -25.49 17.57 -21.40
CA ASN A 78 -25.90 18.77 -22.08
C ASN A 78 -26.51 18.36 -23.42
N SER A 79 -27.78 17.94 -23.38
CA SER A 79 -28.62 17.80 -24.56
C SER A 79 -28.87 19.20 -25.12
N LYS A 80 -27.87 19.80 -25.76
CA LYS A 80 -28.09 20.96 -26.61
C LYS A 80 -28.77 20.44 -27.87
N ALA A 81 -30.09 20.60 -27.96
CA ALA A 81 -30.79 20.51 -29.23
C ALA A 81 -30.16 21.53 -30.18
N SER A 82 -29.55 21.04 -31.26
CA SER A 82 -29.09 21.88 -32.36
C SER A 82 -30.31 22.55 -32.97
N ALA A 83 -30.47 23.85 -32.73
CA ALA A 83 -31.51 24.65 -33.34
C ALA A 83 -31.40 24.54 -34.86
N GLY A 84 -32.52 24.19 -35.50
CA GLY A 84 -32.63 24.07 -36.95
C GLY A 84 -32.29 25.38 -37.65
N ARG A 85 -31.60 25.25 -38.79
CA ARG A 85 -31.47 26.32 -39.78
C ARG A 85 -32.62 26.15 -40.77
N GLU A 86 -33.53 27.11 -40.79
CA GLU A 86 -34.52 27.30 -41.86
C GLU A 86 -33.94 28.27 -42.90
N GLU A 87 -34.29 28.01 -44.15
CA GLU A 87 -33.75 28.57 -45.40
C GLU A 87 -34.17 30.03 -45.65
N ALA A 88 -33.34 30.73 -46.45
CA ALA A 88 -33.75 31.75 -47.41
C ALA A 88 -32.75 31.79 -48.57
#